data_AF-A0A426VAZ8-F1
#
_entry.id   AF-A0A426VAZ8-F1
#
_cell.length_a   1.000
_cell.length_b   1.000
_cell.length_c   1.000
_cell.angle_alpha   90.00
_cell.angle_beta   90.00
_cell.angle_gamma   90.00
#
_symmetry.space_group_name_H-M   'P 1'
#
loop_
_entity.id
_entity.type
_entity.pdbx_description
1 polymer ?
#
loop_
_entity_poly.entity_id
_entity_poly.type
_entity_poly.pdbx_seq_one_letter_code
_entity_poly.pdbx_strand_id
1 'polypeptide(L)'
;MFSALLEAVESLCPGDLATRVSPDEYQVLVDAALGWLLDDSKPLLGAAQAVLGDDIFEPSEVGFECSAAKPNASGTVAVPVDLACMFIRPGGVNRALSLDLTVLRGYKKHPRLQQASVEIELDFNELSTKAAFESIYRDYKAQTCRLLDQAQLAFFTSYCSDIVGKTKSAKVSAKLDEYFSDPEADCSFTLSKSCPQGTAHSTGIRTFLILCVLYVACRNQANGKAWRAGFEKSLMRLV
;
A
#
# COMPACT_ATOMS: atom_id res chain seq x y z
N MET A 1 0.84 -6.91 14.96
CA MET A 1 1.78 -5.99 14.27
C MET A 1 0.98 -4.74 14.10
N PHE A 2 1.57 -3.59 14.35
CA PHE A 2 0.81 -2.34 14.48
C PHE A 2 -0.14 -2.27 15.66
N SER A 3 -0.11 -3.21 16.62
CA SER A 3 -1.12 -3.25 17.69
C SER A 3 -1.07 -1.98 18.56
N ALA A 4 0.12 -1.58 18.99
CA ALA A 4 0.30 -0.36 19.79
C ALA A 4 -0.05 0.91 18.99
N LEU A 5 0.37 0.98 17.72
CA LEU A 5 -0.01 2.05 16.79
C LEU A 5 -1.54 2.16 16.66
N LEU A 6 -2.22 1.06 16.36
CA LEU A 6 -3.67 1.06 16.11
C LEU A 6 -4.48 1.32 17.37
N GLU A 7 -4.05 0.81 18.53
CA GLU A 7 -4.65 1.15 19.82
C GLU A 7 -4.52 2.64 20.14
N ALA A 8 -3.35 3.23 19.86
CA ALA A 8 -3.14 4.66 20.03
C ALA A 8 -4.00 5.48 19.07
N VAL A 9 -4.08 5.09 17.80
CA VAL A 9 -4.93 5.73 16.79
C VAL A 9 -6.40 5.64 17.19
N GLU A 10 -6.92 4.49 17.61
CA GLU A 10 -8.31 4.37 18.05
C GLU A 10 -8.62 5.17 19.32
N SER A 11 -7.65 5.30 20.23
CA SER A 11 -7.79 6.08 21.45
C SER A 11 -7.80 7.59 21.19
N LEU A 12 -7.04 8.06 20.19
CA LEU A 12 -6.81 9.47 19.95
C LEU A 12 -7.66 10.01 18.79
N CYS A 13 -8.05 9.16 17.87
CA CYS A 13 -8.81 9.55 16.69
C CYS A 13 -10.30 9.17 16.84
N PRO A 14 -11.19 10.17 16.87
CA PRO A 14 -12.62 9.90 16.96
C PRO A 14 -13.14 9.19 15.70
N GLY A 15 -13.90 8.10 15.86
CA GLY A 15 -14.37 7.25 14.75
C GLY A 15 -15.51 7.80 13.87
N ASP A 16 -15.67 9.13 13.78
CA ASP A 16 -16.67 9.80 12.93
C ASP A 16 -15.98 10.64 11.83
N LEU A 17 -16.50 10.59 10.59
CA LEU A 17 -16.04 11.42 9.47
C LEU A 17 -16.40 12.90 9.66
N ALA A 18 -17.43 13.18 10.45
CA ALA A 18 -17.83 14.55 10.77
C ALA A 18 -16.92 15.21 11.82
N THR A 19 -16.00 14.47 12.45
CA THR A 19 -15.18 15.04 13.51
C THR A 19 -14.24 16.12 13.00
N ARG A 20 -14.27 17.24 13.72
CA ARG A 20 -13.42 18.39 13.52
C ARG A 20 -12.72 18.73 14.82
N VAL A 21 -11.45 19.08 14.71
CA VAL A 21 -10.56 19.44 15.84
C VAL A 21 -9.92 20.79 15.55
N SER A 22 -9.30 21.40 16.56
CA SER A 22 -8.44 22.57 16.35
C SER A 22 -7.19 22.21 15.54
N PRO A 23 -6.52 23.18 14.90
CA PRO A 23 -5.26 22.92 14.19
C PRO A 23 -4.16 22.33 15.07
N ASP A 24 -4.07 22.77 16.33
CA ASP A 24 -3.07 22.27 17.28
C ASP A 24 -3.34 20.81 17.67
N GLU A 25 -4.59 20.47 17.96
CA GLU A 25 -5.01 19.08 18.19
C GLU A 25 -4.74 18.20 16.95
N TYR A 26 -5.02 18.73 15.75
CA TYR A 26 -4.72 18.02 14.51
C TYR A 26 -3.22 17.72 14.37
N GLN A 27 -2.36 18.71 14.65
CA GLN A 27 -0.92 18.54 14.57
C GLN A 27 -0.43 17.49 15.57
N VAL A 28 -0.94 17.50 16.82
CA VAL A 28 -0.60 16.48 17.82
C VAL A 28 -0.98 15.08 17.36
N LEU A 29 -2.15 14.91 16.73
CA LEU A 29 -2.58 13.62 16.19
C LEU A 29 -1.65 13.12 15.08
N VAL A 30 -1.29 14.01 14.15
CA VAL A 30 -0.40 13.70 13.03
C VAL A 30 1.01 13.36 13.50
N ASP A 31 1.59 14.18 14.39
CA ASP A 31 2.94 13.96 14.90
C ASP A 31 3.05 12.63 15.64
N ALA A 32 2.03 12.29 16.43
CA ALA A 32 1.99 11.03 17.14
C ALA A 32 1.84 9.83 16.19
N ALA A 33 0.95 9.91 15.20
CA ALA A 33 0.77 8.88 14.17
C ALA A 33 2.05 8.65 13.36
N LEU A 34 2.75 9.71 12.97
CA LEU A 34 4.04 9.62 12.26
C LEU A 34 5.12 8.99 13.13
N GLY A 35 5.21 9.37 14.41
CA GLY A 35 6.17 8.78 15.35
C GLY A 35 6.00 7.27 15.51
N TRP A 36 4.76 6.81 15.70
CA TRP A 36 4.48 5.36 15.79
C TRP A 36 4.72 4.63 14.47
N LEU A 37 4.33 5.22 13.34
CA LEU A 37 4.56 4.62 12.03
C LEU A 37 6.06 4.49 11.72
N LEU A 38 6.86 5.47 12.12
CA LEU A 38 8.32 5.41 12.02
C LEU A 38 8.90 4.26 12.85
N ASP A 39 8.39 4.02 14.05
CA ASP A 39 8.86 2.91 14.89
C ASP A 39 8.42 1.55 14.36
N ASP A 40 7.17 1.41 13.94
CA ASP A 40 6.63 0.15 13.45
C ASP A 40 7.10 -0.23 12.03
N SER A 41 7.57 0.74 11.24
CA SER A 41 8.15 0.49 9.91
C SER A 41 9.58 -0.05 9.97
N LYS A 42 10.37 0.29 10.98
CA LYS A 42 11.75 -0.21 11.16
C LYS A 42 11.88 -1.75 11.03
N PRO A 43 11.09 -2.57 11.74
CA PRO A 43 11.19 -4.03 11.62
C PRO A 43 10.79 -4.53 10.22
N LEU A 44 9.89 -3.84 9.52
CA LEU A 44 9.48 -4.20 8.16
C LEU A 44 10.59 -3.91 7.15
N LEU A 45 11.16 -2.71 7.21
CA LEU A 45 12.30 -2.31 6.39
C LEU A 45 13.50 -3.22 6.64
N GLY A 46 13.82 -3.51 7.91
CA GLY A 46 14.89 -4.43 8.28
C GLY A 46 14.65 -5.86 7.80
N ALA A 47 13.42 -6.36 7.86
CA ALA A 47 13.07 -7.67 7.31
C ALA A 47 13.24 -7.71 5.78
N ALA A 48 12.82 -6.65 5.08
CA ALA A 48 13.01 -6.53 3.63
C ALA A 48 14.49 -6.52 3.24
N GLN A 49 15.33 -5.77 3.94
CA GLN A 49 16.77 -5.76 3.69
C GLN A 49 17.42 -7.12 3.98
N ALA A 50 17.09 -7.74 5.11
CA ALA A 50 17.62 -9.06 5.46
C ALA A 50 17.24 -10.16 4.45
N VAL A 51 16.00 -10.11 3.90
CA VAL A 51 15.50 -11.13 2.98
C VAL A 51 15.85 -10.82 1.53
N LEU A 52 15.81 -9.56 1.10
CA LEU A 52 15.90 -9.18 -0.31
C LEU A 52 17.26 -8.56 -0.67
N GLY A 53 18.01 -8.07 0.32
CA GLY A 53 19.32 -7.44 0.19
C GLY A 53 19.34 -6.01 0.71
N ASP A 54 20.49 -5.54 1.18
CA ASP A 54 20.63 -4.25 1.86
C ASP A 54 20.23 -3.05 0.98
N ASP A 55 20.51 -3.15 -0.32
CA ASP A 55 20.27 -2.08 -1.31
C ASP A 55 18.89 -2.20 -1.99
N ILE A 56 17.97 -3.01 -1.45
CA ILE A 56 16.68 -3.32 -2.10
C ILE A 56 15.86 -2.06 -2.45
N PHE A 57 15.99 -1.03 -1.62
CA PHE A 57 15.29 0.23 -1.83
C PHE A 57 16.05 1.21 -2.71
N GLU A 58 17.35 1.08 -2.96
CA GLU A 58 18.07 2.05 -3.80
C GLU A 58 17.65 1.97 -5.28
N PRO A 59 17.48 3.10 -6.00
CA PRO A 59 17.68 4.49 -5.58
C PRO A 59 16.39 5.18 -5.07
N SER A 60 15.41 4.41 -4.61
CA SER A 60 14.14 4.94 -4.09
C SER A 60 14.32 5.65 -2.77
N GLU A 61 13.50 6.67 -2.57
CA GLU A 61 13.35 7.37 -1.30
C GLU A 61 12.38 6.60 -0.40
N VAL A 62 12.78 6.41 0.87
CA VAL A 62 11.88 5.97 1.95
C VAL A 62 11.56 7.20 2.78
N GLY A 63 10.29 7.59 2.80
CA GLY A 63 9.85 8.82 3.46
C GLY A 63 8.54 8.64 4.20
N PHE A 64 8.14 9.70 4.91
CA PHE A 64 6.93 9.74 5.71
C PHE A 64 6.17 11.02 5.38
N GLU A 65 4.87 10.92 5.20
CA GLU A 65 3.98 12.05 4.92
C GLU A 65 2.66 11.89 5.69
N CYS A 66 1.94 12.99 5.85
CA CYS A 66 0.62 13.03 6.46
C CYS A 66 -0.36 13.75 5.55
N SER A 67 -1.63 13.42 5.67
CA SER A 67 -2.66 14.05 4.85
C SER A 67 -2.82 15.52 5.24
N ALA A 68 -2.69 16.41 4.27
CA ALA A 68 -2.79 17.85 4.50
C ALA A 68 -4.27 18.24 4.60
N ALA A 69 -4.73 18.57 5.81
CA ALA A 69 -6.09 19.07 6.04
C ALA A 69 -6.05 20.57 6.41
N LYS A 70 -6.78 21.39 5.64
CA LYS A 70 -6.84 22.84 5.89
C LYS A 70 -7.99 23.19 6.85
N PRO A 71 -7.81 24.17 7.74
CA PRO A 71 -8.91 24.69 8.55
C PRO A 71 -10.05 25.23 7.67
N ASN A 72 -11.28 24.98 8.07
CA ASN A 72 -12.46 25.58 7.43
C ASN A 72 -12.68 27.03 7.90
N ALA A 73 -13.75 27.66 7.43
CA ALA A 73 -14.12 29.02 7.83
C ALA A 73 -14.36 29.21 9.35
N SER A 74 -14.68 28.13 10.08
CA SER A 74 -14.83 28.16 11.54
C SER A 74 -13.51 27.88 12.29
N GLY A 75 -12.37 27.82 11.60
CA GLY A 75 -11.05 27.60 12.19
C GLY A 75 -10.77 26.16 12.63
N THR A 76 -11.56 25.19 12.18
CA THR A 76 -11.44 23.77 12.57
C THR A 76 -10.99 22.90 11.41
N VAL A 77 -10.20 21.87 11.70
CA VAL A 77 -9.66 20.92 10.72
C VAL A 77 -10.50 19.64 10.76
N ALA A 78 -10.93 19.15 9.60
CA ALA A 78 -11.55 17.83 9.52
C ALA A 78 -10.46 16.76 9.60
N VAL A 79 -10.65 15.77 10.47
CA VAL A 79 -9.68 14.67 10.60
C VAL A 79 -9.84 13.71 9.41
N PRO A 80 -8.83 13.55 8.53
CA PRO A 80 -8.90 12.66 7.37
C PRO A 80 -8.93 11.19 7.82
N VAL A 81 -9.32 10.29 6.92
CA VAL A 81 -9.37 8.84 7.23
C VAL A 81 -7.95 8.29 7.28
N ASP A 82 -7.15 8.68 6.30
CA ASP A 82 -5.72 8.49 6.15
C ASP A 82 -4.97 9.56 6.95
N LEU A 83 -4.25 9.15 7.99
CA LEU A 83 -3.57 10.09 8.90
C LEU A 83 -2.10 10.29 8.55
N ALA A 84 -1.41 9.17 8.35
CA ALA A 84 0.02 9.11 8.13
C ALA A 84 0.33 7.99 7.16
N CYS A 85 1.38 8.17 6.36
CA CYS A 85 1.82 7.22 5.35
C CYS A 85 3.35 7.15 5.37
N MET A 86 3.90 5.94 5.39
CA MET A 86 5.27 5.69 4.98
C MET A 86 5.24 5.31 3.51
N PHE A 87 6.12 5.90 2.70
CA PHE A 87 6.20 5.59 1.28
C PHE A 87 7.60 5.13 0.86
N ILE A 88 7.65 4.33 -0.20
CA ILE A 88 8.87 3.99 -0.93
C ILE A 88 8.66 4.31 -2.41
N ARG A 89 9.37 5.31 -2.94
CA ARG A 89 9.12 5.90 -4.27
C ARG A 89 10.42 6.15 -5.05
N PRO A 90 10.44 6.03 -6.40
CA PRO A 90 11.63 6.33 -7.21
C PRO A 90 12.14 7.78 -7.12
N GLY A 91 11.38 8.66 -6.46
CA GLY A 91 11.75 9.98 -5.95
C GLY A 91 10.53 10.56 -5.21
N GLY A 92 10.70 11.31 -4.12
CA GLY A 92 9.60 11.61 -3.17
C GLY A 92 8.31 12.18 -3.75
N VAL A 93 8.40 12.93 -4.87
CA VAL A 93 7.22 13.51 -5.55
C VAL A 93 6.65 12.59 -6.65
N ASN A 94 7.43 11.63 -7.14
CA ASN A 94 7.00 10.72 -8.20
C ASN A 94 6.12 9.60 -7.62
N ARG A 95 4.81 9.66 -7.92
CA ARG A 95 3.81 8.67 -7.50
C ARG A 95 3.45 7.66 -8.58
N ALA A 96 4.22 7.57 -9.67
CA ALA A 96 4.01 6.60 -10.75
C ALA A 96 3.99 5.15 -10.26
N LEU A 97 4.82 4.87 -9.26
CA LEU A 97 4.93 3.60 -8.55
C LEU A 97 5.28 3.90 -7.08
N SER A 98 4.44 3.49 -6.15
CA SER A 98 4.70 3.65 -4.71
C SER A 98 4.36 2.38 -3.95
N LEU A 99 5.21 2.04 -2.98
CA LEU A 99 4.88 1.08 -1.94
C LEU A 99 4.61 1.87 -0.66
N ASP A 100 3.37 1.83 -0.20
CA ASP A 100 2.86 2.69 0.85
C ASP A 100 2.37 1.85 2.06
N LEU A 101 2.56 2.38 3.25
CA LEU A 101 1.96 1.90 4.51
C LEU A 101 1.14 3.03 5.09
N THR A 102 -0.17 2.97 4.90
CA THR A 102 -1.11 4.03 5.25
C THR A 102 -1.85 3.68 6.53
N VAL A 103 -1.78 4.57 7.53
CA VAL A 103 -2.53 4.45 8.78
C VAL A 103 -3.93 5.01 8.57
N LEU A 104 -4.94 4.13 8.60
CA LEU A 104 -6.35 4.48 8.55
C LEU A 104 -6.93 4.49 9.96
N ARG A 105 -7.60 5.59 10.35
CA ARG A 105 -8.26 5.70 11.67
C ARG A 105 -9.58 4.95 11.79
N GLY A 106 -10.08 4.40 10.68
CA GLY A 106 -11.39 3.81 10.60
C GLY A 106 -12.57 4.82 10.66
N TYR A 107 -13.77 4.33 10.41
CA TYR A 107 -15.02 5.05 10.39
C TYR A 107 -16.20 4.13 10.77
N LYS A 108 -16.88 4.45 11.86
CA LYS A 108 -17.92 3.61 12.48
C LYS A 108 -19.09 3.25 11.56
N LYS A 109 -19.45 4.11 10.60
CA LYS A 109 -20.60 3.88 9.70
C LYS A 109 -20.27 3.10 8.43
N HIS A 110 -18.99 2.80 8.17
CA HIS A 110 -18.61 2.03 6.98
C HIS A 110 -18.14 0.62 7.38
N PRO A 111 -18.88 -0.45 7.01
CA PRO A 111 -18.60 -1.81 7.48
C PRO A 111 -17.16 -2.29 7.27
N ARG A 112 -16.49 -1.85 6.19
CA ARG A 112 -15.11 -2.25 5.89
C ARG A 112 -14.04 -1.44 6.63
N LEU A 113 -14.41 -0.30 7.20
CA LEU A 113 -13.47 0.61 7.85
C LEU A 113 -13.82 0.79 9.33
N GLN A 114 -14.60 -0.06 9.96
CA GLN A 114 -15.11 0.22 11.32
C GLN A 114 -14.02 0.38 12.40
N GLN A 115 -12.82 -0.11 12.14
CA GLN A 115 -11.68 -0.12 13.06
C GLN A 115 -10.47 0.52 12.38
N ALA A 116 -9.50 0.95 13.17
CA ALA A 116 -8.24 1.43 12.63
C ALA A 116 -7.48 0.27 11.97
N SER A 117 -6.77 0.56 10.88
CA SER A 117 -5.96 -0.40 10.15
C SER A 117 -4.70 0.25 9.60
N VAL A 118 -3.69 -0.58 9.34
CA VAL A 118 -2.61 -0.22 8.42
C VAL A 118 -2.90 -0.88 7.09
N GLU A 119 -3.03 -0.08 6.03
CA GLU A 119 -3.06 -0.58 4.66
C GLU A 119 -1.63 -0.68 4.15
N ILE A 120 -1.25 -1.84 3.61
CA ILE A 120 0.01 -2.03 2.89
C ILE A 120 -0.34 -2.09 1.40
N GLU A 121 0.14 -1.13 0.62
CA GLU A 121 -0.34 -0.85 -0.73
C GLU A 121 0.81 -0.76 -1.73
N LEU A 122 0.61 -1.30 -2.93
CA LEU A 122 1.48 -1.08 -4.08
C LEU A 122 0.64 -0.42 -5.17
N ASP A 123 0.90 0.85 -5.39
CA ASP A 123 0.17 1.70 -6.32
C ASP A 123 0.92 1.85 -7.64
N PHE A 124 0.16 1.76 -8.73
CA PHE A 124 0.60 2.04 -10.09
C PHE A 124 -0.27 3.18 -10.61
N ASN A 125 0.34 4.27 -11.06
CA ASN A 125 -0.41 5.47 -11.48
C ASN A 125 0.02 6.00 -12.86
N GLU A 126 0.89 5.28 -13.57
CA GLU A 126 1.36 5.66 -14.90
C GLU A 126 1.40 4.47 -15.86
N LEU A 127 1.32 4.77 -17.16
CA LEU A 127 1.34 3.74 -18.21
C LEU A 127 2.61 2.89 -18.18
N SER A 128 3.77 3.50 -17.90
CA SER A 128 5.07 2.81 -17.88
C SER A 128 5.15 1.76 -16.77
N THR A 129 4.66 2.08 -15.58
CA THR A 129 4.68 1.21 -14.40
C THR A 129 3.60 0.14 -14.50
N LYS A 130 2.41 0.47 -15.03
CA LYS A 130 1.39 -0.52 -15.41
C LYS A 130 1.96 -1.53 -16.41
N ALA A 131 2.55 -1.07 -17.52
CA ALA A 131 3.10 -1.94 -18.55
C ALA A 131 4.24 -2.82 -18.02
N ALA A 132 5.07 -2.29 -17.11
CA ALA A 132 6.10 -3.06 -16.43
C ALA A 132 5.50 -4.20 -15.58
N PHE A 133 4.49 -3.90 -14.76
CA PHE A 133 3.79 -4.93 -13.97
C PHE A 133 3.10 -5.95 -14.88
N GLU A 134 2.40 -5.51 -15.92
CA GLU A 134 1.71 -6.39 -16.85
C GLU A 134 2.70 -7.35 -17.55
N SER A 135 3.87 -6.86 -17.97
CA SER A 135 4.93 -7.69 -18.54
C SER A 135 5.41 -8.75 -17.55
N ILE A 136 5.67 -8.38 -16.30
CA ILE A 136 6.08 -9.31 -15.24
C ILE A 136 4.97 -10.32 -14.96
N TYR A 137 3.72 -9.86 -14.88
CA TYR A 137 2.54 -10.68 -14.65
C TYR A 137 2.33 -11.69 -15.76
N ARG A 138 2.52 -11.32 -17.03
CA ARG A 138 2.41 -12.26 -18.17
C ARG A 138 3.55 -13.28 -18.18
N ASP A 139 4.79 -12.86 -17.93
CA ASP A 139 5.97 -13.72 -17.94
C ASP A 139 5.99 -14.72 -16.76
N TYR A 140 5.52 -14.30 -15.58
CA TYR A 140 5.58 -15.08 -14.33
C TYR A 140 4.19 -15.28 -13.68
N LYS A 141 3.14 -15.41 -14.50
CA LYS A 141 1.74 -15.42 -14.05
C LYS A 141 1.48 -16.35 -12.87
N ALA A 142 1.90 -17.60 -12.96
CA ALA A 142 1.63 -18.59 -11.90
C ALA A 142 2.28 -18.23 -10.56
N GLN A 143 3.51 -17.71 -10.60
CA GLN A 143 4.28 -17.32 -9.43
C GLN A 143 3.73 -16.04 -8.82
N THR A 144 3.44 -15.02 -9.65
CA THR A 144 2.83 -13.77 -9.21
C THR A 144 1.47 -14.03 -8.57
N CYS A 145 0.58 -14.78 -9.22
CA CYS A 145 -0.72 -15.16 -8.64
C CYS A 145 -0.57 -15.90 -7.31
N ARG A 146 0.39 -16.83 -7.20
CA ARG A 146 0.65 -17.55 -5.94
C ARG A 146 1.02 -16.60 -4.81
N LEU A 147 1.90 -15.63 -5.07
CA LEU A 147 2.27 -14.64 -4.06
C LEU A 147 1.08 -13.79 -3.65
N LEU A 148 0.33 -13.27 -4.62
CA LEU A 148 -0.84 -12.42 -4.35
C LEU A 148 -1.91 -13.17 -3.54
N ASP A 149 -2.19 -14.43 -3.91
CA ASP A 149 -3.16 -15.28 -3.20
C ASP A 149 -2.68 -15.65 -1.79
N GLN A 150 -1.39 -15.96 -1.61
CA GLN A 150 -0.81 -16.26 -0.29
C GLN A 150 -0.87 -15.07 0.67
N ALA A 151 -0.68 -13.85 0.17
CA ALA A 151 -0.84 -12.61 0.93
C ALA A 151 -2.32 -12.20 1.09
N GLN A 152 -3.23 -12.85 0.37
CA GLN A 152 -4.64 -12.46 0.25
C GLN A 152 -4.77 -10.98 -0.13
N LEU A 153 -3.96 -10.56 -1.11
CA LEU A 153 -3.97 -9.20 -1.62
C LEU A 153 -5.27 -8.94 -2.38
N ALA A 154 -5.83 -7.76 -2.17
CA ALA A 154 -6.94 -7.26 -2.95
C ALA A 154 -6.42 -6.40 -4.11
N PHE A 155 -7.19 -6.39 -5.19
CA PHE A 155 -6.97 -5.51 -6.33
C PHE A 155 -8.05 -4.42 -6.33
N PHE A 156 -7.62 -3.18 -6.50
CA PHE A 156 -8.47 -2.00 -6.59
C PHE A 156 -8.08 -1.17 -7.81
N THR A 157 -9.07 -0.58 -8.47
CA THR A 157 -8.90 0.42 -9.53
C THR A 157 -10.11 1.34 -9.50
N SER A 158 -9.92 2.61 -9.84
CA SER A 158 -11.03 3.55 -10.10
C SER A 158 -11.73 3.27 -11.43
N TYR A 159 -11.12 2.45 -12.29
CA TYR A 159 -11.69 2.07 -13.58
C TYR A 159 -12.95 1.25 -13.39
N CYS A 160 -14.08 1.91 -13.61
CA CYS A 160 -15.39 1.30 -13.68
C CYS A 160 -15.73 1.03 -15.16
N SER A 161 -15.42 -0.16 -15.67
CA SER A 161 -16.00 -0.65 -16.92
C SER A 161 -16.95 -1.81 -16.68
N ASP A 162 -17.85 -2.02 -17.64
CA ASP A 162 -18.71 -3.19 -17.72
C ASP A 162 -17.90 -4.50 -17.85
N ILE A 163 -16.59 -4.43 -18.07
CA ILE A 163 -15.69 -5.58 -18.15
C ILE A 163 -15.08 -5.81 -16.76
N VAL A 164 -14.36 -4.85 -16.17
CA VAL A 164 -13.65 -4.99 -14.88
C VAL A 164 -14.57 -5.16 -13.64
N GLY A 165 -15.90 -5.19 -13.84
CA GLY A 165 -16.91 -5.55 -12.84
C GLY A 165 -17.67 -6.87 -13.09
N LYS A 166 -17.43 -7.58 -14.20
CA LYS A 166 -18.15 -8.84 -14.52
C LYS A 166 -17.67 -10.00 -13.66
N THR A 167 -16.39 -10.03 -13.34
CA THR A 167 -15.83 -11.10 -12.53
C THR A 167 -16.26 -10.94 -11.08
N LYS A 168 -17.29 -11.70 -10.67
CA LYS A 168 -17.68 -11.87 -9.25
C LYS A 168 -16.62 -12.61 -8.42
N SER A 169 -15.50 -13.01 -9.02
CA SER A 169 -14.42 -13.71 -8.33
C SER A 169 -13.76 -12.79 -7.32
N ALA A 170 -13.61 -13.29 -6.09
CA ALA A 170 -12.77 -12.65 -5.08
C ALA A 170 -11.27 -12.80 -5.37
N LYS A 171 -10.88 -13.63 -6.35
CA LYS A 171 -9.48 -13.89 -6.67
C LYS A 171 -8.85 -12.71 -7.42
N VAL A 172 -7.74 -12.23 -6.88
CA VAL A 172 -6.93 -11.14 -7.45
C VAL A 172 -6.46 -11.44 -8.88
N SER A 173 -6.08 -12.68 -9.17
CA SER A 173 -5.64 -13.10 -10.50
C SER A 173 -6.70 -12.93 -11.58
N ALA A 174 -7.95 -13.24 -11.26
CA ALA A 174 -9.06 -13.13 -12.21
C ALA A 174 -9.36 -11.66 -12.52
N LYS A 175 -9.26 -10.79 -11.53
CA LYS A 175 -9.41 -9.34 -11.70
C LYS A 175 -8.28 -8.72 -12.53
N LEU A 176 -7.04 -9.16 -12.30
CA LEU A 176 -5.89 -8.72 -13.09
C LEU A 176 -5.98 -9.19 -14.54
N ASP A 177 -6.39 -10.44 -14.78
CA ASP A 177 -6.62 -10.96 -16.14
C ASP A 177 -7.67 -10.14 -16.89
N GLU A 178 -8.77 -9.81 -16.23
CA GLU A 178 -9.84 -8.98 -16.79
C GLU A 178 -9.32 -7.57 -17.10
N TYR A 179 -8.66 -6.93 -16.14
CA TYR A 179 -8.09 -5.58 -16.28
C TYR A 179 -7.06 -5.48 -17.42
N PHE A 180 -6.15 -6.45 -17.57
CA PHE A 180 -5.15 -6.44 -18.64
C PHE A 180 -5.66 -6.96 -19.99
N SER A 181 -6.86 -7.55 -20.04
CA SER A 181 -7.52 -7.93 -21.28
C SER A 181 -8.29 -6.76 -21.93
N ASP A 182 -8.62 -5.74 -21.14
CA ASP A 182 -9.40 -4.59 -21.58
C ASP A 182 -8.46 -3.49 -22.13
N PRO A 183 -8.48 -3.21 -23.45
CA PRO A 183 -7.64 -2.18 -24.04
C PRO A 183 -8.02 -0.76 -23.60
N GLU A 184 -9.21 -0.57 -23.02
CA GLU A 184 -9.69 0.72 -22.49
C GLU A 184 -9.40 0.89 -21.00
N ALA A 185 -8.84 -0.12 -20.33
CA ALA A 185 -8.45 -0.02 -18.93
C ALA A 185 -7.50 1.15 -18.69
N ASP A 186 -7.76 1.90 -17.63
CA ASP A 186 -6.94 3.04 -17.22
C ASP A 186 -5.49 2.62 -16.87
N CYS A 187 -4.70 3.57 -16.41
CA CYS A 187 -3.32 3.32 -16.00
C CYS A 187 -3.13 3.28 -14.48
N SER A 188 -4.22 3.20 -13.71
CA SER A 188 -4.20 3.32 -12.26
C SER A 188 -4.85 2.14 -11.56
N PHE A 189 -4.05 1.43 -10.77
CA PHE A 189 -4.53 0.36 -9.92
C PHE A 189 -3.64 0.17 -8.69
N THR A 190 -4.20 -0.48 -7.69
CA THR A 190 -3.59 -0.74 -6.39
C THR A 190 -3.70 -2.22 -6.05
N LEU A 191 -2.61 -2.77 -5.54
CA LEU A 191 -2.62 -4.04 -4.82
C LEU A 191 -2.49 -3.75 -3.33
N SER A 192 -3.46 -4.14 -2.52
CA SER A 192 -3.41 -3.79 -1.10
C SER A 192 -3.90 -4.86 -0.14
N LYS A 193 -3.44 -4.74 1.10
CA LYS A 193 -3.86 -5.56 2.24
C LYS A 193 -4.12 -4.69 3.45
N SER A 194 -5.35 -4.78 3.93
CA SER A 194 -5.74 -4.23 5.22
C SER A 194 -5.22 -5.09 6.37
N CYS A 195 -4.56 -4.44 7.32
CA CYS A 195 -4.04 -5.03 8.56
C CYS A 195 -4.69 -4.32 9.77
N PRO A 196 -5.93 -4.69 10.15
CA PRO A 196 -6.54 -4.19 11.39
C PRO A 196 -5.87 -4.77 12.64
N GLN A 197 -6.28 -4.31 13.82
CA GLN A 197 -5.83 -4.85 15.09
C GLN A 197 -6.03 -6.38 15.15
N GLY A 198 -5.06 -7.09 15.71
CA GLY A 198 -5.06 -8.56 15.76
C GLY A 198 -4.50 -9.24 14.50
N THR A 199 -4.12 -8.50 13.47
CA THR A 199 -3.39 -9.05 12.32
C THR A 199 -2.06 -9.67 12.78
N ALA A 200 -1.85 -10.94 12.41
CA ALA A 200 -0.63 -11.67 12.73
C ALA A 200 0.61 -10.99 12.14
N HIS A 201 1.72 -11.00 12.90
CA HIS A 201 2.97 -10.35 12.49
C HIS A 201 3.49 -10.92 11.18
N SER A 202 3.47 -12.25 11.08
CA SER A 202 3.88 -12.97 9.87
C SER A 202 3.09 -12.54 8.64
N THR A 203 1.79 -12.23 8.78
CA THR A 203 0.96 -11.76 7.67
C THR A 203 1.41 -10.37 7.19
N GLY A 204 1.58 -9.41 8.10
CA GLY A 204 2.03 -8.06 7.74
C GLY A 204 3.41 -8.05 7.08
N ILE A 205 4.40 -8.73 7.68
CA ILE A 205 5.75 -8.89 7.10
C ILE A 205 5.69 -9.56 5.74
N ARG A 206 4.97 -10.68 5.60
CA ARG A 206 4.91 -11.42 4.34
C ARG A 206 4.31 -10.57 3.23
N THR A 207 3.23 -9.86 3.52
CA THR A 207 2.61 -8.95 2.54
C THR A 207 3.59 -7.85 2.13
N PHE A 208 4.23 -7.19 3.09
CA PHE A 208 5.20 -6.15 2.80
C PHE A 208 6.35 -6.65 1.94
N LEU A 209 6.90 -7.84 2.24
CA LEU A 209 7.96 -8.47 1.45
C LEU A 209 7.52 -8.79 0.02
N ILE A 210 6.32 -9.33 -0.16
CA ILE A 210 5.76 -9.64 -1.49
C ILE A 210 5.62 -8.36 -2.32
N LEU A 211 5.07 -7.30 -1.72
CA LEU A 211 4.91 -6.02 -2.40
C LEU A 211 6.26 -5.34 -2.67
N CYS A 212 7.27 -5.48 -1.79
CA CYS A 212 8.64 -5.03 -2.05
C CYS A 212 9.23 -5.71 -3.30
N VAL A 213 9.07 -7.02 -3.43
CA VAL A 213 9.60 -7.77 -4.59
C VAL A 213 8.96 -7.30 -5.89
N LEU A 214 7.64 -7.12 -5.88
CA LEU A 214 6.90 -6.61 -7.05
C LEU A 214 7.30 -5.16 -7.35
N TYR A 215 7.39 -4.31 -6.35
CA TYR A 215 7.84 -2.92 -6.46
C TYR A 215 9.20 -2.83 -7.15
N VAL A 216 10.21 -3.56 -6.67
CA VAL A 216 11.56 -3.51 -7.23
C VAL A 216 11.61 -4.05 -8.65
N ALA A 217 10.92 -5.16 -8.92
CA ALA A 217 10.85 -5.72 -10.27
C ALA A 217 10.21 -4.74 -11.25
N CYS A 218 9.07 -4.14 -10.88
CA CYS A 218 8.36 -3.17 -11.71
C CYS A 218 9.18 -1.91 -11.92
N ARG A 219 9.78 -1.37 -10.86
CA ARG A 219 10.68 -0.21 -10.94
C ARG A 219 11.84 -0.47 -11.89
N ASN A 220 12.50 -1.62 -11.78
CA ASN A 220 13.63 -1.95 -12.65
C ASN A 220 13.18 -2.12 -14.10
N GLN A 221 12.09 -2.85 -14.34
CA GLN A 221 11.54 -3.05 -15.68
C GLN A 221 11.09 -1.73 -16.34
N ALA A 222 10.38 -0.86 -15.60
CA ALA A 222 9.94 0.45 -16.09
C ALA A 222 11.11 1.36 -16.47
N ASN A 223 12.26 1.19 -15.81
CA ASN A 223 13.49 1.93 -16.09
C ASN A 223 14.44 1.21 -17.08
N GLY A 224 14.00 0.13 -17.73
CA GLY A 224 14.81 -0.64 -18.67
C GLY A 224 16.02 -1.35 -18.04
N LYS A 225 16.02 -1.53 -16.71
CA LYS A 225 17.07 -2.24 -15.96
C LYS A 225 16.76 -3.73 -15.86
N ALA A 226 17.80 -4.54 -15.66
CA ALA A 226 17.63 -5.97 -15.43
C ALA A 226 16.81 -6.24 -14.15
N TRP A 227 15.73 -7.01 -14.28
CA TRP A 227 14.83 -7.34 -13.17
C TRP A 227 14.65 -8.85 -12.96
N ARG A 228 14.65 -9.66 -14.04
CA ARG A 228 14.29 -11.09 -14.00
C ARG A 228 15.09 -11.89 -12.97
N ALA A 229 16.42 -11.84 -13.02
CA ALA A 229 17.27 -12.60 -12.11
C ALA A 229 17.06 -12.20 -10.63
N GLY A 230 16.85 -10.91 -10.36
CA GLY A 230 16.56 -10.41 -9.02
C GLY A 230 15.18 -10.85 -8.53
N PHE A 231 14.18 -10.79 -9.42
CA PHE A 231 12.83 -11.26 -9.14
C PHE A 231 12.79 -12.75 -8.85
N GLU A 232 13.36 -13.60 -9.71
CA GLU A 232 13.44 -15.05 -9.52
C GLU A 232 14.15 -15.43 -8.22
N LYS A 233 15.29 -14.80 -7.93
CA LYS A 233 16.00 -14.99 -6.68
C LYS A 233 15.13 -14.65 -5.47
N SER A 234 14.35 -13.58 -5.57
CA SER A 234 13.46 -13.14 -4.50
C SER A 234 12.27 -14.09 -4.33
N LEU A 235 11.69 -14.59 -5.43
CA LEU A 235 10.63 -15.61 -5.40
C LEU A 235 11.09 -16.84 -4.61
N MET A 236 12.31 -17.32 -4.82
CA MET A 236 12.87 -18.47 -4.10
C MET A 236 13.06 -18.25 -2.60
N ARG A 237 13.07 -17.00 -2.14
CA ARG A 237 13.18 -16.64 -0.71
C ARG A 237 11.82 -16.45 -0.04
N LEU A 238 10.75 -16.27 -0.81
CA LEU A 238 9.40 -16.02 -0.33
C LEU A 238 8.45 -17.23 -0.41
N VAL A 239 8.84 -18.26 -1.16
CA VAL A 239 8.07 -19.52 -1.34
C VAL A 239 8.44 -20.54 -0.28
#